data_AF-A0A3D2VKI0-F1
#
_entry.id   AF-A0A3D2VKI0-F1
#
_cell.length_a   1.000
_cell.length_b   1.000
_cell.length_c   1.000
_cell.angle_alpha   90.00
_cell.angle_beta   90.00
_cell.angle_gamma   90.00
#
_symmetry.space_group_name_H-M   'P 1'
#
loop_
_entity.id
_entity.type
_entity.pdbx_description
1 polymer ?
#
loop_
_entity_poly.entity_id
_entity_poly.type
_entity_poly.pdbx_seq_one_letter_code
_entity_poly.pdbx_strand_id
1 'polypeptide(L)'
;RRAMGKKKKAILNKELEPFAAGMRERGYSQDAIDTLWAILVPFSDYAFNRAHTAGYGLVSYWTAFLKANFPAEYMAALLTSVRSE
;
A
#
# COMPACT_ATOMS: atom_id res chain seq x y z
N ARG A 1 5.64 -4.00 -10.53
CA ARG A 1 4.43 -3.29 -9.99
C ARG A 1 3.51 -2.73 -11.08
N ARG A 2 3.92 -1.74 -11.90
CA ARG A 2 3.05 -1.13 -12.94
C ARG A 2 2.52 -2.13 -13.97
N ALA A 3 3.34 -3.10 -14.37
CA ALA A 3 2.94 -4.19 -15.26
C ALA A 3 1.85 -5.08 -14.64
N MET A 4 1.97 -5.40 -13.36
CA MET A 4 1.00 -6.26 -12.66
C MET A 4 -0.38 -5.59 -12.53
N GLY A 5 -0.44 -4.31 -12.17
CA GLY A 5 -1.72 -3.58 -12.09
C GLY A 5 -2.42 -3.36 -13.44
N LYS A 6 -1.74 -3.46 -14.58
CA LYS A 6 -2.35 -3.35 -15.93
C LYS A 6 -2.93 -4.65 -16.46
N LYS A 7 -2.69 -5.79 -15.80
CA LYS A 7 -3.22 -7.14 -16.11
C LYS A 7 -3.08 -7.61 -17.57
N LYS A 8 -2.16 -7.05 -18.35
CA LYS A 8 -1.90 -7.52 -19.72
C LYS A 8 -1.12 -8.84 -19.63
N LYS A 9 -1.78 -9.99 -19.84
CA LYS A 9 -1.18 -11.33 -19.75
C LYS A 9 0.15 -11.44 -20.50
N ALA A 10 0.24 -10.89 -21.71
CA ALA A 10 1.46 -10.90 -22.50
C ALA A 10 2.63 -10.12 -21.84
N ILE A 11 2.34 -9.09 -21.05
CA ILE A 11 3.34 -8.32 -20.29
C ILE A 11 3.70 -9.07 -19.00
N LEU A 12 2.71 -9.58 -18.28
CA LEU A 12 2.92 -10.37 -17.06
C LEU A 12 3.81 -11.59 -17.31
N ASN A 13 3.58 -12.34 -18.39
CA ASN A 13 4.39 -13.49 -18.74
C ASN A 13 5.85 -13.09 -19.07
N LYS A 14 6.06 -11.92 -19.68
CA LYS A 14 7.41 -11.39 -19.93
C LYS A 14 8.14 -11.00 -18.65
N GLU A 15 7.42 -10.57 -17.61
CA GLU A 15 7.99 -10.20 -16.32
C GLU A 15 8.23 -11.41 -15.41
N LEU A 16 7.54 -12.53 -15.64
CA LEU A 16 7.73 -13.78 -14.89
C LEU A 16 9.11 -14.39 -15.13
N GLU A 17 9.58 -14.43 -16.38
CA GLU A 17 10.90 -15.01 -16.72
C GLU A 17 12.08 -14.38 -15.95
N PRO A 18 12.29 -13.05 -15.98
CA PRO A 18 13.38 -12.43 -15.22
C PRO A 18 13.17 -12.55 -13.69
N PHE A 19 11.92 -12.57 -13.21
CA PHE A 19 11.61 -12.81 -11.81
C PHE A 19 12.01 -14.23 -11.36
N ALA A 20 11.59 -15.24 -12.10
CA ALA A 20 11.90 -16.65 -11.83
C ALA A 20 13.39 -16.93 -11.97
N ALA A 21 14.06 -16.41 -13.00
CA ALA A 21 15.51 -16.55 -13.17
C ALA A 21 16.29 -15.98 -11.97
N GLY A 22 15.95 -14.77 -11.52
CA GLY A 22 16.59 -14.15 -10.36
C GLY A 22 16.26 -14.82 -9.02
N MET A 23 15.20 -15.61 -8.94
CA MET A 23 14.91 -16.47 -7.78
C MET A 23 15.71 -17.79 -7.84
N ARG A 24 15.80 -18.43 -9.01
CA ARG A 24 16.61 -19.65 -9.19
C ARG A 24 18.09 -19.39 -8.90
N GLU A 25 18.63 -18.26 -9.37
CA GLU A 25 20.01 -17.84 -9.05
C GLU A 25 20.25 -17.69 -7.55
N ARG A 26 19.22 -17.29 -6.80
CA ARG A 26 19.25 -17.16 -5.33
C ARG A 26 18.92 -18.46 -4.59
N GLY A 27 18.79 -19.58 -5.31
CA GLY A 27 18.59 -20.91 -4.72
C GLY A 27 17.16 -21.25 -4.29
N TYR A 28 16.15 -20.52 -4.78
CA TYR A 28 14.74 -20.84 -4.47
C TYR A 28 14.20 -21.97 -5.37
N SER A 29 13.36 -22.85 -4.78
CA SER A 29 12.68 -23.92 -5.50
C SER A 29 11.61 -23.37 -6.46
N GLN A 30 11.26 -24.17 -7.48
CA GLN A 30 10.18 -23.82 -8.41
C GLN A 30 8.84 -23.60 -7.68
N ASP A 31 8.51 -24.45 -6.70
CA ASP A 31 7.32 -24.29 -5.86
C ASP A 31 7.28 -22.93 -5.14
N ALA A 32 8.41 -22.45 -4.62
CA ALA A 32 8.48 -21.15 -3.96
C ALA A 32 8.27 -19.99 -4.94
N ILE A 33 8.82 -20.11 -6.17
CA ILE A 33 8.64 -19.13 -7.25
C ILE A 33 7.16 -19.05 -7.65
N ASP A 34 6.54 -20.20 -7.90
CA ASP A 34 5.15 -20.29 -8.35
C ASP A 34 4.20 -19.78 -7.28
N THR A 35 4.43 -20.15 -6.02
CA THR A 35 3.64 -19.68 -4.87
C THR A 35 3.75 -18.16 -4.72
N LEU A 36 4.96 -17.60 -4.76
CA LEU A 36 5.15 -16.17 -4.58
C LEU A 36 4.53 -15.38 -5.75
N TRP A 37 4.68 -15.85 -6.99
CA TRP A 37 4.07 -15.21 -8.15
C TRP A 37 2.54 -15.24 -8.09
N ALA A 38 1.96 -16.39 -7.71
CA ALA A 38 0.51 -16.56 -7.55
C ALA A 38 -0.08 -15.63 -6.48
N ILE A 39 0.71 -15.22 -5.47
CA ILE A 39 0.31 -14.22 -4.46
C ILE A 39 0.51 -12.79 -5.00
N LEU A 40 1.66 -12.51 -5.60
CA LEU A 40 2.04 -11.15 -6.02
C LEU A 40 1.14 -10.57 -7.11
N VAL A 41 0.71 -11.40 -8.08
CA VAL A 41 -0.13 -10.96 -9.20
C VAL A 41 -1.49 -10.41 -8.70
N PRO A 42 -2.32 -11.17 -7.95
CA PRO A 42 -3.56 -10.63 -7.40
C PRO A 42 -3.32 -9.54 -6.36
N PHE A 43 -2.27 -9.65 -5.53
CA PHE A 43 -1.93 -8.62 -4.54
C PHE A 43 -1.71 -7.24 -5.15
N SER A 44 -1.15 -7.20 -6.36
CA SER A 44 -0.82 -5.94 -7.03
C SER A 44 -2.03 -5.04 -7.31
N ASP A 45 -3.24 -5.60 -7.34
CA ASP A 45 -4.49 -4.85 -7.57
C ASP A 45 -4.87 -3.98 -6.39
N TYR A 46 -4.52 -4.39 -5.18
CA TYR A 46 -4.86 -3.71 -3.93
C TYR A 46 -3.62 -3.25 -3.15
N ALA A 47 -2.43 -3.36 -3.75
CA ALA A 47 -1.19 -2.91 -3.17
C ALA A 47 -1.17 -1.39 -2.98
N PHE A 48 -1.20 -0.96 -1.72
CA PHE A 48 -1.27 0.44 -1.36
C PHE A 48 0.12 1.10 -1.26
N ASN A 49 0.20 2.41 -1.55
CA ASN A 49 1.46 3.14 -1.44
C ASN A 49 1.80 3.47 0.02
N ARG A 50 2.84 2.84 0.55
CA ARG A 50 3.31 3.04 1.94
C ARG A 50 3.62 4.50 2.28
N ALA A 51 4.20 5.28 1.37
CA ALA A 51 4.54 6.68 1.65
C ALA A 51 3.26 7.53 1.87
N HIS A 52 2.23 7.28 1.06
CA HIS A 52 0.93 7.92 1.21
C HIS A 52 0.25 7.49 2.52
N THR A 53 0.25 6.18 2.83
CA THR A 53 -0.28 5.67 4.11
C THR A 53 0.41 6.29 5.31
N ALA A 54 1.73 6.42 5.29
CA ALA A 54 2.49 6.99 6.40
C ALA A 54 2.16 8.47 6.63
N GLY A 55 2.06 9.26 5.55
CA GLY A 55 1.68 10.67 5.63
C GLY A 55 0.28 10.88 6.21
N TYR A 56 -0.73 10.16 5.70
CA TYR A 56 -2.10 10.23 6.22
C TYR A 56 -2.19 9.66 7.64
N GLY A 57 -1.44 8.60 7.94
CA GLY A 57 -1.36 8.02 9.28
C GLY A 57 -0.83 9.01 10.31
N LEU A 58 0.17 9.83 9.96
CA LEU A 58 0.72 10.85 10.86
C LEU A 58 -0.31 11.94 11.18
N VAL A 59 -1.01 12.47 10.18
CA VAL A 59 -2.06 13.48 10.40
C VAL A 59 -3.22 12.90 11.22
N SER A 60 -3.58 11.64 10.98
CA SER A 60 -4.61 10.93 11.75
C SER A 60 -4.19 10.77 13.21
N TYR A 61 -2.92 10.41 13.45
CA TYR A 61 -2.34 10.31 14.78
C TYR A 61 -2.36 11.65 15.50
N TRP A 62 -1.90 12.74 14.87
CA TRP A 62 -1.96 14.07 15.46
C TRP A 62 -3.38 14.50 15.79
N THR A 63 -4.33 14.22 14.90
CA THR A 63 -5.76 14.50 15.11
C THR A 63 -6.27 13.76 16.35
N ALA A 64 -6.00 12.46 16.47
CA ALA A 64 -6.39 11.64 17.61
C ALA A 64 -5.70 12.09 18.90
N PHE A 65 -4.42 12.44 18.82
CA PHE A 65 -3.64 12.94 19.95
C PHE A 65 -4.22 14.24 20.51
N LEU A 66 -4.53 15.21 19.65
CA LEU A 66 -5.14 16.47 20.06
C LEU A 66 -6.53 16.22 20.65
N LYS A 67 -7.36 15.39 20.02
CA LYS A 67 -8.68 15.05 20.55
C LYS A 67 -8.62 14.35 21.92
N ALA A 68 -7.61 13.52 22.16
CA ALA A 68 -7.47 12.76 23.41
C ALA A 68 -6.90 13.61 24.57
N ASN A 69 -5.97 14.53 24.29
CA ASN A 69 -5.25 15.28 25.33
C ASN A 69 -5.73 16.73 25.49
N PHE A 70 -6.37 17.29 24.46
CA PHE A 70 -6.91 18.66 24.42
C PHE A 70 -8.33 18.66 23.83
N PRO A 71 -9.28 17.96 24.48
CA PRO A 71 -10.58 17.67 23.89
C PRO A 71 -11.43 18.92 23.65
N ALA A 72 -11.40 19.89 24.57
CA ALA A 72 -12.19 21.13 24.45
C ALA A 72 -11.67 21.98 23.29
N GLU A 73 -10.35 22.15 23.21
CA GLU A 73 -9.67 22.93 22.17
C GLU A 73 -9.87 22.30 20.80
N TYR A 74 -9.69 20.97 20.70
CA TYR A 74 -9.91 20.24 19.45
C TYR A 74 -11.37 20.36 18.97
N MET A 75 -12.35 20.20 19.86
CA MET A 75 -13.76 20.32 19.50
C MET A 75 -14.15 21.76 19.15
N ALA A 76 -13.60 22.77 19.83
CA ALA A 76 -13.79 24.17 19.48
C ALA A 76 -13.24 24.48 18.07
N ALA A 77 -12.04 23.98 17.76
CA ALA A 77 -11.44 24.10 16.43
C ALA A 77 -12.30 23.41 15.36
N LEU A 78 -12.81 22.20 15.66
CA LEU A 78 -13.68 21.45 14.76
C LEU A 78 -15.00 22.19 14.50
N LEU A 79 -15.68 22.69 15.53
CA LEU A 79 -16.91 23.49 15.39
C LEU A 79 -16.66 24.76 14.58
N THR A 80 -15.51 25.41 14.79
CA THR A 80 -15.13 26.59 14.03
C THR A 80 -14.97 26.27 12.54
N SER A 81 -14.43 25.11 12.18
CA SER A 81 -14.25 24.72 10.77
C SER A 81 -15.55 24.48 10.00
N VAL A 82 -16.67 24.31 10.69
CA VAL A 82 -18.00 24.06 10.09
C VAL A 82 -18.99 25.18 10.36
N ARG A 83 -18.55 26.29 10.97
CA ARG A 83 -19.40 27.45 11.21
C ARG A 83 -19.69 28.13 9.86
N SER A 84 -20.96 28.13 9.45
CA SER A 84 -21.45 29.02 8.40
C SER A 84 -21.41 30.47 8.88
N GLU A 85 -21.09 31.41 7.99
CA GLU A 85 -21.26 32.85 8.29
C GLU A 85 -22.70 33.19 8.68
#